data_AF-A0A945NLQ3-F1
#
_entry.id   AF-A0A945NLQ3-F1
#
_cell.length_a   1.000
_cell.length_b   1.000
_cell.length_c   1.000
_cell.angle_alpha   90.00
_cell.angle_beta   90.00
_cell.angle_gamma   90.00
#
_symmetry.space_group_name_H-M   'P 1'
#
loop_
_entity.id
_entity.type
_entity.pdbx_description
1 polymer ?
#
loop_
_entity_poly.entity_id
_entity_poly.type
_entity_poly.pdbx_seq_one_letter_code
_entity_poly.pdbx_strand_id
1 'polypeptide(L)'
;MTNQTEQTEQTPEVTPEPEPQEEPKYQIDTKAFETSGRSFEFAIYSRLSKSGKAVLDDGKIAGGFGPPAEYMKVMANICSKEPDFLLPGTPITEAVFKLLLANTNKAMTLDEIQSGLTTAWASVIYLKNLSDDVLRRMLDQENDYFIKRAIIRRRRSRSSS
;
A
#
# COMPACT_ATOMS: atom_id res chain seq x y z
N MET A 1 -48.06 51.20 -31.41
CA MET A 1 -47.34 50.00 -31.92
C MET A 1 -46.19 49.75 -30.97
N THR A 2 -46.39 48.84 -30.02
CA THR A 2 -45.43 48.47 -28.97
C THR A 2 -44.67 47.24 -29.45
N ASN A 3 -43.37 47.39 -29.72
CA ASN A 3 -42.48 46.24 -29.93
C ASN A 3 -41.84 45.87 -28.58
N GLN A 4 -42.14 44.67 -28.12
CA GLN A 4 -41.44 44.01 -27.02
C GLN A 4 -40.22 43.28 -27.61
N THR A 5 -39.05 43.51 -27.02
CA THR A 5 -37.86 42.70 -27.28
C THR A 5 -37.68 41.79 -26.08
N GLU A 6 -38.00 40.50 -26.24
CA GLU A 6 -37.65 39.47 -25.26
C GLU A 6 -36.15 39.20 -25.36
N GLN A 7 -35.41 39.50 -24.29
CA GLN A 7 -34.05 38.98 -24.10
C GLN A 7 -34.17 37.71 -23.26
N THR A 8 -33.85 36.58 -23.87
CA THR A 8 -33.68 35.31 -23.17
C THR A 8 -32.32 35.32 -22.48
N GLU A 9 -32.31 35.41 -21.14
CA GLU A 9 -31.12 35.18 -20.32
C GLU A 9 -30.69 33.71 -20.46
N GLN A 10 -29.53 33.46 -21.06
CA GLN A 10 -28.87 32.16 -21.01
C GLN A 10 -28.16 32.03 -19.66
N THR A 11 -28.73 31.24 -18.76
CA THR A 11 -28.02 30.76 -17.58
C THR A 11 -26.91 29.80 -18.02
N PRO A 12 -25.62 30.02 -17.68
CA PRO A 12 -24.57 29.08 -18.00
C PRO A 12 -24.78 27.78 -17.20
N GLU A 13 -24.84 26.67 -17.92
CA GLU A 13 -24.91 25.32 -17.38
C GLU A 13 -23.61 25.00 -16.62
N VAL A 14 -23.64 25.14 -15.30
CA VAL A 14 -22.54 24.73 -14.43
C VAL A 14 -22.46 23.21 -14.48
N THR A 15 -21.51 22.69 -15.27
CA THR A 15 -21.13 21.28 -15.20
C THR A 15 -20.54 21.03 -13.82
N PRO A 16 -21.09 20.12 -13.00
CA PRO A 16 -20.52 19.84 -11.69
C PRO A 16 -19.11 19.26 -11.89
N GLU A 17 -18.11 19.89 -11.29
CA GLU A 17 -16.76 19.32 -11.20
C GLU A 17 -16.86 17.92 -10.60
N PRO A 18 -16.20 16.90 -11.18
CA PRO A 18 -16.23 15.56 -10.62
C PRO A 18 -15.67 15.61 -9.21
N GLU A 19 -16.46 15.15 -8.22
CA GLU A 19 -15.99 15.06 -6.85
C GLU A 19 -14.64 14.33 -6.80
N PRO A 20 -13.67 14.82 -6.00
CA PRO A 20 -12.35 14.21 -5.94
C PRO A 20 -12.49 12.74 -5.55
N GLN A 21 -12.23 11.86 -6.51
CA GLN A 21 -12.18 10.43 -6.26
C GLN A 21 -10.96 10.19 -5.37
N GLU A 22 -11.20 9.69 -4.15
CA GLU A 22 -10.11 9.33 -3.24
C GLU A 22 -9.19 8.32 -3.94
N GLU A 23 -7.90 8.66 -4.00
CA GLU A 23 -6.90 7.82 -4.67
C GLU A 23 -6.91 6.40 -4.06
N PRO A 24 -6.92 5.33 -4.90
CA PRO A 24 -6.91 3.97 -4.41
C PRO A 24 -5.71 3.71 -3.49
N LYS A 25 -5.98 3.14 -2.31
CA LYS A 25 -4.93 2.66 -1.39
C LYS A 25 -4.82 1.15 -1.45
N TYR A 26 -3.65 0.62 -1.16
CA TYR A 26 -3.34 -0.81 -1.20
C TYR A 26 -2.84 -1.27 0.16
N GLN A 27 -3.25 -2.48 0.55
CA GLN A 27 -2.82 -3.14 1.77
C GLN A 27 -2.74 -4.66 1.53
N ILE A 28 -2.03 -5.34 2.42
CA ILE A 28 -1.98 -6.81 2.45
C ILE A 28 -3.29 -7.34 3.06
N ASP A 29 -3.94 -8.28 2.38
CA ASP A 29 -5.07 -9.02 2.91
C ASP A 29 -4.63 -10.20 3.77
N THR A 30 -4.50 -9.95 5.07
CA THR A 30 -4.08 -10.99 6.03
C THR A 30 -5.08 -12.14 6.11
N LYS A 31 -6.37 -11.89 5.87
CA LYS A 31 -7.40 -12.94 5.86
C LYS A 31 -7.27 -13.85 4.65
N ALA A 32 -6.87 -13.31 3.50
CA ALA A 32 -6.63 -14.10 2.31
C ALA A 32 -5.43 -15.04 2.49
N PHE A 33 -4.38 -14.62 3.21
CA PHE A 33 -3.29 -15.52 3.61
C PHE A 33 -3.82 -16.72 4.39
N GLU A 34 -4.56 -16.48 5.47
CA GLU A 34 -5.14 -17.54 6.31
C GLU A 34 -6.06 -18.47 5.49
N THR A 35 -6.95 -17.90 4.68
CA THR A 35 -7.91 -18.65 3.84
C THR A 35 -7.19 -19.49 2.78
N SER A 36 -6.02 -19.05 2.30
CA SER A 36 -5.19 -19.81 1.35
C SER A 36 -4.37 -20.94 1.98
N GLY A 37 -4.41 -21.10 3.32
CA GLY A 37 -3.57 -22.05 4.05
C GLY A 37 -2.11 -21.63 4.19
N ARG A 38 -1.77 -20.37 3.85
CA ARG A 38 -0.41 -19.82 3.98
C ARG A 38 -0.29 -19.02 5.28
N SER A 39 0.74 -19.29 6.08
CA SER A 39 1.01 -18.49 7.29
C SER A 39 1.52 -17.10 6.92
N PHE A 40 0.77 -16.08 7.35
CA PHE A 40 1.16 -14.68 7.18
C PHE A 40 2.39 -14.35 8.04
N GLU A 41 2.43 -14.89 9.27
CA GLU A 41 3.57 -14.79 10.20
C GLU A 41 4.86 -15.26 9.55
N PHE A 42 4.83 -16.47 8.97
CA PHE A 42 5.99 -17.03 8.28
C PHE A 42 6.38 -16.21 7.06
N ALA A 43 5.40 -15.72 6.30
CA ALA A 43 5.65 -14.88 5.14
C ALA A 43 6.42 -13.60 5.52
N ILE A 44 6.10 -12.98 6.66
CA ILE A 44 6.84 -11.82 7.16
C ILE A 44 8.21 -12.27 7.67
N TYR A 45 8.25 -13.27 8.57
CA TYR A 45 9.47 -13.72 9.23
C TYR A 45 10.56 -14.13 8.22
N SER A 46 10.19 -14.84 7.15
CA SER A 46 11.14 -15.32 6.15
C SER A 46 11.85 -14.17 5.41
N ARG A 47 11.26 -12.96 5.42
CA ARG A 47 11.75 -11.76 4.73
C ARG A 47 12.41 -10.73 5.67
N LEU A 48 12.45 -11.02 6.97
CA LEU A 48 13.28 -10.26 7.90
C LEU A 48 14.76 -10.45 7.58
N SER A 49 15.54 -9.40 7.79
CA SER A 49 16.99 -9.46 7.67
C SER A 49 17.62 -10.29 8.78
N LYS A 50 18.93 -10.54 8.67
CA LYS A 50 19.69 -11.25 9.72
C LYS A 50 19.60 -10.50 11.05
N SER A 51 19.82 -9.19 11.04
CA SER A 51 19.73 -8.34 12.23
C SER A 51 18.31 -8.32 12.78
N GLY A 52 17.29 -8.26 11.91
CA GLY A 52 15.89 -8.33 12.31
C GLY A 52 15.55 -9.65 13.03
N LYS A 53 15.99 -10.79 12.49
CA LYS A 53 15.80 -12.11 13.13
C LYS A 53 16.52 -12.22 14.47
N ALA A 54 17.73 -11.67 14.58
CA ALA A 54 18.50 -11.70 15.82
C ALA A 54 17.81 -10.99 17.00
N VAL A 55 16.99 -9.97 16.74
CA VAL A 55 16.22 -9.28 17.80
C VAL A 55 15.04 -10.11 18.31
N LEU A 56 14.56 -11.07 17.50
CA LEU A 56 13.44 -11.94 17.84
C LEU A 56 13.89 -13.26 18.47
N ASP A 57 15.17 -13.60 18.34
CA ASP A 57 15.78 -14.81 18.91
C ASP A 57 16.12 -14.60 20.40
N ASP A 58 15.11 -14.22 21.19
CA ASP A 58 15.22 -14.03 22.63
C ASP A 58 14.79 -15.28 23.43
N GLY A 59 14.49 -16.38 22.71
CA GLY A 59 14.04 -17.64 23.29
C GLY A 59 12.64 -17.59 23.94
N LYS A 60 11.90 -16.48 23.83
CA LYS A 60 10.60 -16.32 24.51
C LYS A 60 9.41 -16.83 23.71
N ILE A 61 9.56 -17.05 22.41
CA ILE A 61 8.48 -17.59 21.56
C ILE A 61 8.53 -19.12 21.62
N ALA A 62 7.83 -19.70 22.58
CA ALA A 62 7.71 -21.15 22.71
C ALA A 62 6.82 -21.72 21.59
N GLY A 63 7.39 -22.58 20.73
CA GLY A 63 6.63 -23.51 19.90
C GLY A 63 6.09 -22.99 18.55
N GLY A 64 6.53 -21.82 18.05
CA GLY A 64 6.08 -21.35 16.73
C GLY A 64 6.51 -19.93 16.36
N PHE A 65 5.80 -19.33 15.41
CA PHE A 65 5.91 -17.91 15.06
C PHE A 65 5.07 -17.07 16.03
N GLY A 66 5.62 -15.93 16.46
CA GLY A 66 4.92 -14.91 17.24
C GLY A 66 3.97 -14.05 16.39
N PRO A 67 3.35 -13.03 16.99
CA PRO A 67 2.35 -12.20 16.33
C PRO A 67 2.92 -11.43 15.12
N PRO A 68 2.20 -11.33 13.98
CA PRO A 68 2.62 -10.55 12.81
C PRO A 68 3.04 -9.11 13.13
N ALA A 69 2.38 -8.50 14.11
CA ALA A 69 2.65 -7.14 14.53
C ALA A 69 4.06 -6.94 15.09
N GLU A 70 4.64 -7.95 15.75
CA GLU A 70 6.01 -7.88 16.25
C GLU A 70 7.01 -7.91 15.09
N TYR A 71 6.78 -8.79 14.12
CA TYR A 71 7.61 -8.86 12.92
C TYR A 71 7.51 -7.59 12.07
N MET A 72 6.32 -7.00 11.93
CA MET A 72 6.16 -5.72 11.24
C MET A 72 6.89 -4.58 11.96
N LYS A 73 6.90 -4.56 13.30
CA LYS A 73 7.71 -3.58 14.06
C LYS A 73 9.20 -3.76 13.83
N VAL A 74 9.69 -4.99 13.78
CA VAL A 74 11.10 -5.29 13.45
C VAL A 74 11.42 -4.89 12.01
N MET A 75 10.52 -5.17 11.07
CA MET A 75 10.65 -4.74 9.68
C MET A 75 10.77 -3.21 9.60
N ALA A 76 9.86 -2.50 10.27
CA ALA A 76 9.77 -1.04 10.26
C ALA A 76 10.97 -0.35 10.92
N ASN A 77 11.50 -0.91 12.01
CA ASN A 77 12.50 -0.23 12.84
C ASN A 77 13.94 -0.66 12.58
N ILE A 78 14.14 -1.84 12.00
CA ILE A 78 15.46 -2.44 11.79
C ILE A 78 15.67 -2.68 10.30
N CYS A 79 14.90 -3.62 9.71
CA CYS A 79 15.15 -4.08 8.34
C CYS A 79 15.07 -2.93 7.34
N SER A 80 14.10 -2.02 7.47
CA SER A 80 13.89 -0.87 6.57
C SER A 80 15.05 0.10 6.47
N LYS A 81 15.95 0.12 7.47
CA LYS A 81 17.08 1.03 7.57
C LYS A 81 18.36 0.44 7.00
N GLU A 82 18.34 -0.84 6.66
CA GLU A 82 19.51 -1.53 6.13
C GLU A 82 19.64 -1.25 4.63
N PRO A 83 20.87 -1.10 4.12
CA PRO A 83 21.10 -0.77 2.71
C PRO A 83 20.64 -1.87 1.74
N ASP A 84 20.49 -3.10 2.24
CA ASP A 84 19.99 -4.27 1.49
C ASP A 84 18.48 -4.51 1.70
N PHE A 85 17.75 -3.57 2.32
CA PHE A 85 16.32 -3.70 2.57
C PHE A 85 15.53 -3.99 1.29
N LEU A 86 15.80 -3.26 0.22
CA LEU A 86 15.21 -3.50 -1.11
C LEU A 86 16.33 -3.62 -2.12
N LEU A 87 16.92 -4.81 -2.24
CA LEU A 87 17.92 -5.07 -3.27
C LEU A 87 17.34 -4.88 -4.68
N PRO A 88 18.13 -4.43 -5.67
CA PRO A 88 17.66 -4.23 -7.05
C PRO A 88 17.06 -5.48 -7.69
N GLY A 89 17.53 -6.67 -7.30
CA GLY A 89 17.00 -7.95 -7.77
C GLY A 89 15.62 -8.32 -7.20
N THR A 90 15.11 -7.59 -6.20
CA THR A 90 13.82 -7.89 -5.55
C THR A 90 12.68 -7.75 -6.57
N PRO A 91 11.77 -8.73 -6.71
CA PRO A 91 10.56 -8.58 -7.51
C PRO A 91 9.72 -7.38 -7.05
N ILE A 92 9.06 -6.66 -7.96
CA ILE A 92 8.28 -5.46 -7.60
C ILE A 92 7.22 -5.79 -6.56
N THR A 93 6.45 -6.86 -6.76
CA THR A 93 5.40 -7.27 -5.82
C THR A 93 5.95 -7.57 -4.43
N GLU A 94 7.13 -8.19 -4.33
CA GLU A 94 7.81 -8.42 -3.06
C GLU A 94 8.33 -7.13 -2.43
N ALA A 95 8.85 -6.21 -3.24
CA ALA A 95 9.29 -4.91 -2.77
C ALA A 95 8.12 -4.10 -2.18
N VAL A 96 6.96 -4.10 -2.85
CA VAL A 96 5.72 -3.49 -2.36
C VAL A 96 5.26 -4.19 -1.07
N PHE A 97 5.31 -5.53 -1.01
CA PHE A 97 4.98 -6.29 0.20
C PHE A 97 5.85 -5.84 1.38
N LYS A 98 7.18 -5.78 1.21
CA LYS A 98 8.12 -5.33 2.25
C LYS A 98 7.87 -3.88 2.66
N LEU A 99 7.56 -3.00 1.71
CA LEU A 99 7.23 -1.60 1.97
C LEU A 99 5.96 -1.47 2.83
N LEU A 100 4.90 -2.19 2.47
CA LEU A 100 3.64 -2.25 3.24
C LEU A 100 3.90 -2.78 4.65
N LEU A 101 4.72 -3.83 4.81
CA LEU A 101 5.09 -4.37 6.12
C LEU A 101 5.91 -3.38 6.97
N ALA A 102 6.85 -2.67 6.36
CA ALA A 102 7.60 -1.60 7.02
C ALA A 102 6.69 -0.43 7.43
N ASN A 103 5.57 -0.22 6.72
CA ASN A 103 4.50 0.70 7.10
C ASN A 103 3.41 0.03 7.98
N THR A 104 3.71 -1.08 8.65
CA THR A 104 2.79 -1.80 9.56
C THR A 104 1.46 -2.21 8.92
N ASN A 105 1.50 -2.52 7.62
CA ASN A 105 0.34 -2.80 6.77
C ASN A 105 -0.72 -1.70 6.75
N LYS A 106 -0.34 -0.44 7.01
CA LYS A 106 -1.21 0.71 6.74
C LYS A 106 -1.34 0.87 5.23
N ALA A 107 -2.56 1.11 4.78
CA ALA A 107 -2.84 1.21 3.36
C ALA A 107 -2.10 2.41 2.73
N MET A 108 -1.42 2.18 1.60
CA MET A 108 -0.61 3.17 0.90
C MET A 108 -1.19 3.49 -0.49
N THR A 109 -1.09 4.73 -0.94
CA THR A 109 -1.43 5.13 -2.32
C THR A 109 -0.38 4.62 -3.33
N LEU A 110 -0.64 4.75 -4.64
CA LEU A 110 0.36 4.40 -5.66
C LEU A 110 1.56 5.34 -5.58
N ASP A 111 1.31 6.63 -5.41
CA ASP A 111 2.35 7.65 -5.21
C ASP A 111 3.27 7.31 -4.03
N GLU A 112 2.70 6.94 -2.88
CA GLU A 112 3.46 6.55 -1.69
C GLU A 112 4.31 5.29 -1.95
N ILE A 113 3.77 4.31 -2.68
CA ILE A 113 4.48 3.09 -3.05
C ILE A 113 5.62 3.40 -4.02
N GLN A 114 5.36 4.14 -5.09
CA GLN A 114 6.34 4.50 -6.10
C GLN A 114 7.47 5.32 -5.48
N SER A 115 7.15 6.30 -4.64
CA SER A 115 8.12 7.13 -3.93
C SER A 115 9.01 6.29 -3.01
N GLY A 116 8.43 5.36 -2.25
CA GLY A 116 9.18 4.43 -1.40
C GLY A 116 10.15 3.55 -2.18
N LEU A 117 9.70 2.96 -3.30
CA LEU A 117 10.54 2.12 -4.16
C LEU A 117 11.65 2.93 -4.85
N THR A 118 11.34 4.13 -5.35
CA THR A 118 12.31 5.02 -6.00
C THR A 118 13.38 5.47 -5.03
N THR A 119 12.99 5.83 -3.80
CA THR A 119 13.93 6.20 -2.74
C THR A 119 14.86 5.05 -2.39
N ALA A 120 14.32 3.84 -2.24
CA ALA A 120 15.11 2.67 -1.88
C ALA A 120 16.10 2.23 -2.98
N TRP A 121 15.81 2.53 -4.25
CA TRP A 121 16.67 2.22 -5.39
C TRP A 121 17.44 3.42 -5.95
N ALA A 122 17.40 4.58 -5.29
CA ALA A 122 17.99 5.82 -5.79
C ALA A 122 19.50 5.73 -6.07
N SER A 123 20.22 4.87 -5.35
CA SER A 123 21.68 4.67 -5.51
C SER A 123 22.05 3.67 -6.62
N VAL A 124 21.07 3.03 -7.25
CA VAL A 124 21.29 1.99 -8.26
C VAL A 124 20.77 2.49 -9.60
N ILE A 125 21.59 2.34 -10.65
CA ILE A 125 21.18 2.61 -12.03
C ILE A 125 20.20 1.51 -12.45
N TYR A 126 18.95 1.64 -12.02
CA TYR A 126 17.99 0.55 -12.10
C TYR A 126 16.77 0.93 -12.93
N LEU A 127 16.54 0.16 -14.00
CA LEU A 127 15.53 0.43 -15.03
C LEU A 127 14.29 -0.45 -14.85
N LYS A 128 13.67 -0.43 -13.66
CA LYS A 128 12.31 -0.98 -13.52
C LYS A 128 11.31 0.12 -13.88
N ASN A 129 10.30 -0.24 -14.68
CA ASN A 129 9.17 0.66 -14.91
C ASN A 129 8.28 0.67 -13.67
N LEU A 130 8.25 1.80 -12.97
CA LEU A 130 7.46 2.04 -11.76
C LEU A 130 6.31 3.02 -11.99
N SER A 131 5.85 3.16 -13.24
CA SER A 131 4.70 4.01 -13.52
C SER A 131 3.45 3.49 -12.80
N ASP A 132 2.56 4.41 -12.42
CA ASP A 132 1.30 4.08 -11.74
C ASP A 132 0.49 3.03 -12.48
N ASP A 133 0.42 3.11 -13.80
CA ASP A 133 -0.29 2.11 -14.61
C ASP A 133 0.26 0.69 -14.44
N VAL A 134 1.59 0.54 -14.34
CA VAL A 134 2.23 -0.77 -14.14
C VAL A 134 1.97 -1.26 -12.73
N LEU A 135 2.23 -0.43 -11.72
CA LEU A 135 1.99 -0.78 -10.32
C LEU A 135 0.51 -1.12 -10.09
N ARG A 136 -0.42 -0.30 -10.59
CA ARG A 136 -1.86 -0.53 -10.53
C ARG A 136 -2.24 -1.86 -11.15
N ARG A 137 -1.80 -2.17 -12.37
CA ARG A 137 -2.10 -3.45 -13.03
C ARG A 137 -1.59 -4.63 -12.21
N MET A 138 -0.37 -4.53 -11.67
CA MET A 138 0.22 -5.60 -10.86
C MET A 138 -0.49 -5.82 -9.53
N LEU A 139 -0.98 -4.75 -8.89
CA LEU A 139 -1.62 -4.80 -7.57
C LEU A 139 -3.13 -5.02 -7.64
N ASP A 140 -3.77 -4.73 -8.77
CA ASP A 140 -5.19 -5.02 -9.01
C ASP A 140 -5.42 -6.49 -9.41
N GLN A 141 -4.37 -7.18 -9.89
CA GLN A 141 -4.40 -8.61 -10.20
C GLN A 141 -4.08 -9.46 -8.97
N GLU A 142 -4.50 -10.72 -9.01
CA GLU A 142 -4.06 -11.72 -8.04
C GLU A 142 -2.54 -11.78 -8.01
N ASN A 143 -1.96 -11.70 -6.81
CA ASN A 143 -0.52 -11.71 -6.59
C ASN A 143 -0.20 -12.58 -5.38
N ASP A 144 1.02 -13.14 -5.37
CA ASP A 144 1.47 -14.09 -4.35
C ASP A 144 1.56 -13.50 -2.92
N TYR A 145 1.35 -12.20 -2.78
CA TYR A 145 1.40 -11.47 -1.52
C TYR A 145 0.03 -11.00 -1.05
N PHE A 146 -1.05 -11.37 -1.74
CA PHE A 146 -2.43 -10.98 -1.42
C PHE A 146 -2.59 -9.47 -1.18
N ILE A 147 -1.81 -8.66 -1.91
CA ILE A 147 -1.94 -7.20 -1.88
C ILE A 147 -3.20 -6.86 -2.66
N LYS A 148 -4.06 -6.03 -2.08
CA LYS A 148 -5.32 -5.60 -2.70
C LYS A 148 -5.64 -4.15 -2.36
N ARG A 149 -6.63 -3.61 -3.05
CA ARG A 149 -7.22 -2.31 -2.68
C ARG A 149 -7.82 -2.36 -1.27
N ALA A 150 -7.52 -1.34 -0.48
CA ALA A 150 -8.08 -1.13 0.84
C ALA A 150 -9.52 -0.62 0.72
N ILE A 151 -10.43 -1.21 1.49
CA ILE A 151 -11.82 -0.74 1.57
C ILE A 151 -11.87 0.41 2.59
N ILE A 152 -11.76 1.65 2.11
CA ILE A 152 -11.90 2.85 2.94
C ILE A 152 -13.39 3.10 3.15
N ARG A 153 -13.95 2.65 4.29
CA ARG A 153 -15.32 2.97 4.65
C ARG A 153 -15.39 4.45 5.07
N ARG A 154 -16.02 5.30 4.26
CA ARG A 154 -16.37 6.67 4.69
C ARG A 154 -17.18 6.61 5.97
N ARG A 155 -16.67 7.17 7.06
CA ARG A 155 -17.49 7.45 8.26
C ARG A 155 -18.53 8.48 7.83
N ARG A 156 -19.80 8.08 7.68
CA ARG A 156 -20.90 9.04 7.62
C ARG A 156 -20.86 9.84 8.93
N SER A 157 -20.53 11.12 8.86
CA SER A 157 -20.79 12.01 9.98
C SER A 157 -22.29 11.98 10.23
N ARG A 158 -22.70 11.59 11.44
CA ARG A 158 -24.06 11.87 11.89
C ARG A 158 -24.10 13.39 12.08
N SER A 159 -24.69 14.10 11.12
CA SER A 159 -25.18 15.45 11.39
C SER A 159 -26.27 15.30 12.44
N SER A 160 -25.96 15.63 13.69
CA SER A 160 -26.97 15.82 14.71
C SER A 160 -27.81 17.04 14.33
N SER A 161 -29.08 16.81 13.99
CA SER A 161 -30.12 17.85 13.96
C SER A 161 -30.58 18.17 15.37
#